data_AF-A0A8T4FQ57-F1
#
_entry.id   AF-A0A8T4FQ57-F1
#
_cell.length_a   1.000
_cell.length_b   1.000
_cell.length_c   1.000
_cell.angle_alpha   90.00
_cell.angle_beta   90.00
_cell.angle_gamma   90.00
#
_symmetry.space_group_name_H-M   'P 1'
#
loop_
_entity.id
_entity.type
_entity.pdbx_description
1 polymer ?
#
loop_
_entity_poly.entity_id
_entity_poly.type
_entity_poly.pdbx_seq_one_letter_code
_entity_poly.pdbx_strand_id
1 'polypeptide(L)'
;MDKKILAVLIVAIVAVAGAAAFVLLNNNGSHSDDKKSDYISLGLTNNYFPDHTCCVIAANYSFLNSNSTDAYKFLAGYYDSVKFVENALKDPESDDYKWLVSFSQTKVPGLNEQEVKDALSDITYLYADGNDGNLSTLNTDIQSLIAGLKKVGALQKTVDDPAAFADNFVDDAYIKKAIADKEALKAGSAKVRVAVITGDIHQIAIHVGIEKGIFREYNVTVEISNALNGGGIATSLINGDAQMGFMGAPPATINMVNFGYIDSEAVKDTSKAYNLVARVNSEGSGLYINSAVLDDPASKVLQRNGTAFYTVSGDDYIVTSANAKAWGGLVYGTPGTTSIQHIQLLTLADQMGLNVKQYMVGEKLSSDTMYWITNLANYNQIIGDKTISAGIIWEPQYQRVIQEA
;
A
#
# COMPACT_ATOMS: atom_id res chain seq x y z
N MET A 1 2.78 -61.54 11.68
CA MET A 1 4.14 -61.07 11.29
C MET A 1 3.88 -60.00 10.25
N ASP A 2 4.20 -58.72 10.41
CA ASP A 2 5.17 -57.94 11.22
C ASP A 2 4.47 -56.66 11.74
N LYS A 3 4.65 -56.10 12.94
CA LYS A 3 5.84 -55.70 13.73
C LYS A 3 6.83 -54.78 13.00
N LYS A 4 6.56 -53.46 13.06
CA LYS A 4 7.44 -52.39 13.59
C LYS A 4 6.80 -51.03 13.20
N ILE A 5 6.09 -50.31 14.07
CA ILE A 5 6.47 -49.59 15.31
C ILE A 5 7.30 -48.31 15.04
N LEU A 6 6.84 -47.25 15.73
CA LEU A 6 7.44 -45.95 16.09
C LEU A 6 7.15 -44.79 15.11
N ALA A 7 6.53 -43.67 15.48
CA ALA A 7 6.35 -42.99 16.78
C ALA A 7 4.97 -42.27 16.83
N VAL A 8 4.10 -42.52 17.82
CA VAL A 8 3.97 -41.85 19.15
C VAL A 8 3.58 -40.36 19.09
N LEU A 9 2.25 -40.12 19.09
CA LEU A 9 1.47 -39.45 20.14
C LEU A 9 2.08 -38.25 20.91
N ILE A 10 1.56 -37.03 20.66
CA ILE A 10 1.38 -35.92 21.65
C ILE A 10 0.12 -35.14 21.21
N VAL A 11 -1.07 -35.46 21.75
CA VAL A 11 -1.78 -34.78 22.87
C VAL A 11 -2.07 -33.30 22.64
N ALA A 12 -3.37 -33.02 22.47
CA ALA A 12 -3.97 -31.70 22.62
C ALA A 12 -4.05 -31.29 24.10
N ILE A 13 -3.65 -30.05 24.41
CA ILE A 13 -4.13 -29.29 25.58
C ILE A 13 -4.45 -27.87 25.10
N VAL A 14 -5.68 -27.47 25.35
CA VAL A 14 -6.24 -26.11 25.24
C VAL A 14 -5.82 -25.30 26.46
N ALA A 15 -5.33 -24.06 26.29
CA ALA A 15 -5.76 -22.86 27.04
C ALA A 15 -4.77 -21.67 26.95
N VAL A 16 -5.32 -20.53 26.50
CA VAL A 16 -5.07 -19.14 26.98
C VAL A 16 -3.87 -18.34 26.43
N ALA A 17 -4.24 -17.24 25.75
CA ALA A 17 -3.55 -15.97 25.54
C ALA A 17 -2.23 -15.92 24.75
N GLY A 18 -2.28 -15.17 23.64
CA GLY A 18 -1.15 -14.40 23.11
C GLY A 18 -0.03 -15.19 22.44
N ALA A 19 -0.06 -15.19 21.10
CA ALA A 19 1.03 -15.42 20.12
C ALA A 19 0.60 -16.45 19.07
N ALA A 20 0.30 -15.97 17.87
CA ALA A 20 0.21 -16.83 16.70
C ALA A 20 1.61 -17.34 16.35
N ALA A 21 1.90 -18.60 16.69
CA ALA A 21 3.09 -19.28 16.21
C ALA A 21 2.91 -19.63 14.73
N PHE A 22 3.55 -18.85 13.87
CA PHE A 22 3.69 -19.15 12.44
C PHE A 22 4.75 -20.25 12.28
N VAL A 23 4.32 -21.47 11.97
CA VAL A 23 5.25 -22.56 11.62
C VAL A 23 5.59 -22.42 10.13
N LEU A 24 6.79 -21.91 9.85
CA LEU A 24 7.44 -21.97 8.54
C LEU A 24 7.82 -23.41 8.23
N LEU A 25 7.09 -24.06 7.33
CA LEU A 25 7.57 -25.26 6.66
C LEU A 25 8.57 -24.83 5.57
N ASN A 26 9.85 -24.84 5.94
CA ASN A 26 10.96 -24.55 5.04
C ASN A 26 11.22 -25.78 4.17
N ASN A 27 10.67 -25.80 2.95
CA ASN A 27 10.97 -26.83 1.97
C ASN A 27 12.15 -26.35 1.12
N ASN A 28 13.37 -26.60 1.60
CA ASN A 28 14.60 -26.36 0.84
C ASN A 28 14.71 -27.38 -0.31
N GLY A 29 14.02 -27.10 -1.41
CA GLY A 29 14.33 -27.67 -2.72
C GLY A 29 15.31 -26.73 -3.43
N SER A 30 16.53 -27.20 -3.67
CA SER A 30 17.51 -26.52 -4.53
C SER A 30 16.89 -26.22 -5.90
N HIS A 31 16.68 -24.93 -6.24
CA HIS A 31 16.27 -24.50 -7.57
C HIS A 31 17.41 -23.70 -8.18
N SER A 32 18.29 -24.42 -8.88
CA SER A 32 19.12 -23.87 -9.94
C SER A 32 18.44 -24.24 -11.25
N ASP A 33 17.63 -23.34 -11.76
CA ASP A 33 17.19 -23.25 -13.16
C ASP A 33 16.61 -21.84 -13.32
N ASP A 34 17.36 -20.94 -13.99
CA ASP A 34 16.96 -19.56 -14.29
C ASP A 34 15.72 -19.56 -15.21
N LYS A 35 14.52 -19.72 -14.65
CA LYS A 35 13.27 -19.64 -15.41
C LYS A 35 12.76 -18.21 -15.36
N LYS A 36 13.16 -17.37 -16.32
CA LYS A 36 12.61 -16.01 -16.48
C LYS A 36 11.07 -15.96 -16.28
N SER A 37 10.58 -15.04 -15.44
CA SER A 37 9.14 -14.84 -15.19
C SER A 37 8.36 -14.68 -16.50
N ASP A 38 7.20 -15.35 -16.57
CA ASP A 38 6.25 -15.17 -17.67
C ASP A 38 5.63 -13.77 -17.63
N TYR A 39 5.71 -13.06 -16.50
CA TYR A 39 5.22 -11.70 -16.33
C TYR A 39 6.32 -10.67 -16.53
N ILE A 40 5.98 -9.59 -17.23
CA ILE A 40 6.84 -8.43 -17.44
C ILE A 40 6.14 -7.15 -16.98
N SER A 41 6.93 -6.10 -16.76
CA SER A 41 6.43 -4.76 -16.45
C SER A 41 5.56 -4.21 -17.59
N LEU A 42 4.36 -3.75 -17.22
CA LEU A 42 3.50 -2.90 -18.06
C LEU A 42 3.65 -1.42 -17.68
N GLY A 43 4.39 -1.11 -16.62
CA GLY A 43 4.65 0.25 -16.14
C GLY A 43 4.37 0.39 -14.64
N LEU A 44 5.06 1.34 -14.01
CA LEU A 44 4.75 1.73 -12.63
C LEU A 44 3.47 2.56 -12.60
N THR A 45 2.77 2.55 -11.47
CA THR A 45 1.59 3.39 -11.29
C THR A 45 1.92 4.87 -11.44
N ASN A 46 3.14 5.30 -11.10
CA ASN A 46 3.62 6.66 -11.33
C ASN A 46 3.57 7.08 -12.80
N ASN A 47 3.83 6.15 -13.72
CA ASN A 47 3.76 6.47 -15.15
C ASN A 47 2.32 6.80 -15.56
N TYR A 48 1.31 6.15 -14.96
CA TYR A 48 -0.09 6.35 -15.31
C TYR A 48 -0.77 7.45 -14.47
N PHE A 49 -0.31 7.63 -13.23
CA PHE A 49 -0.87 8.51 -12.22
C PHE A 49 0.27 9.23 -11.49
N PRO A 50 0.91 10.21 -12.15
CA PRO A 50 2.06 10.89 -11.57
C PRO A 50 1.70 11.57 -10.24
N ASP A 51 2.60 11.44 -9.27
CA ASP A 51 2.53 12.06 -7.93
C ASP A 51 1.34 11.64 -7.06
N HIS A 52 0.66 10.53 -7.39
CA HIS A 52 -0.54 10.12 -6.67
C HIS A 52 -0.26 9.79 -5.19
N THR A 53 -1.17 10.19 -4.31
CA THR A 53 -1.12 9.73 -2.91
C THR A 53 -1.31 8.21 -2.81
N CYS A 54 -0.31 7.53 -2.26
CA CYS A 54 -0.34 6.09 -1.98
C CYS A 54 -0.78 5.82 -0.53
N CYS A 55 0.15 5.87 0.44
CA CYS A 55 -0.14 5.63 1.85
C CYS A 55 -0.12 6.91 2.70
N VAL A 56 -0.92 6.89 3.77
CA VAL A 56 -1.13 7.98 4.72
C VAL A 56 -1.07 7.47 6.16
N ILE A 57 -0.82 8.39 7.09
CA ILE A 57 -0.98 8.14 8.52
C ILE A 57 -2.34 8.67 8.93
N ALA A 58 -3.22 7.75 9.36
CA ALA A 58 -4.48 8.08 9.99
C ALA A 58 -4.34 8.00 11.52
N ALA A 59 -5.01 8.89 12.24
CA ALA A 59 -5.00 8.90 13.70
C ALA A 59 -6.42 9.05 14.25
N ASN A 60 -6.76 8.25 15.26
CA ASN A 60 -8.07 8.25 15.89
C ASN A 60 -8.40 9.65 16.43
N TYR A 61 -9.60 10.15 16.10
CA TYR A 61 -10.02 11.52 16.42
C TYR A 61 -10.01 11.81 17.92
N SER A 62 -10.53 10.88 18.74
CA SER A 62 -10.52 11.03 20.20
C SER A 62 -9.11 11.08 20.77
N PHE A 63 -8.18 10.29 20.22
CA PHE A 63 -6.77 10.33 20.59
C PHE A 63 -6.14 11.67 20.23
N LEU A 64 -6.33 12.16 19.01
CA LEU A 64 -5.82 13.44 18.53
C LEU A 64 -6.25 14.61 19.43
N ASN A 65 -7.50 14.59 19.92
CA ASN A 65 -8.03 15.66 20.75
C ASN A 65 -7.63 15.55 22.23
N SER A 66 -7.57 14.32 22.77
CA SER A 66 -7.32 14.11 24.21
C SER A 66 -5.85 13.92 24.55
N ASN A 67 -5.01 13.55 23.58
CA ASN A 67 -3.60 13.21 23.75
C ASN A 67 -2.74 13.81 22.63
N SER A 68 -3.04 15.05 22.23
CA SER A 68 -2.39 15.71 21.09
C SER A 68 -0.87 15.75 21.19
N THR A 69 -0.32 15.94 22.39
CA THR A 69 1.15 15.90 22.64
C THR A 69 1.77 14.56 22.24
N ASP A 70 1.10 13.44 22.52
CA ASP A 70 1.60 12.11 22.17
C ASP A 70 1.59 11.91 20.65
N ALA A 71 0.56 12.42 19.97
CA ALA A 71 0.51 12.44 18.52
C ALA A 71 1.64 13.28 17.91
N TYR A 72 1.90 14.49 18.43
CA TYR A 72 2.99 15.34 17.95
C TYR A 72 4.35 14.67 18.14
N LYS A 73 4.59 14.04 19.29
CA LYS A 73 5.85 13.32 19.56
C LYS A 73 6.05 12.15 18.59
N PHE A 74 5.00 11.38 18.32
CA PHE A 74 5.06 10.31 17.33
C PHE A 74 5.38 10.87 15.94
N LEU A 75 4.66 11.90 15.50
CA LEU A 75 4.87 12.50 14.18
C LEU A 75 6.26 13.14 14.03
N ALA A 76 6.84 13.69 15.10
CA ALA A 76 8.20 14.22 15.09
C ALA A 76 9.24 13.11 14.91
N GLY A 77 9.07 11.98 15.63
CA GLY A 77 9.90 10.80 15.43
C GLY A 77 9.74 10.20 14.03
N TYR A 78 8.51 10.19 13.49
CA TYR A 78 8.26 9.71 12.14
C TYR A 78 8.90 10.61 11.07
N TYR A 79 8.79 11.93 11.21
CA TYR A 79 9.47 12.92 10.35
C TYR A 79 10.97 12.63 10.26
N ASP A 80 11.67 12.50 11.40
CA ASP A 80 13.11 12.24 11.40
C ASP A 80 13.44 10.85 10.84
N SER A 81 12.54 9.88 10.99
CA SER A 81 12.68 8.55 10.40
C SER A 81 12.59 8.58 8.87
N VAL A 82 11.66 9.37 8.32
CA VAL A 82 11.59 9.60 6.86
C VAL A 82 12.84 10.34 6.39
N LYS A 83 13.32 11.35 7.12
CA LYS A 83 14.57 12.05 6.77
C LYS A 83 15.79 11.12 6.74
N PHE A 84 15.87 10.15 7.65
CA PHE A 84 16.89 9.11 7.57
C PHE A 84 16.77 8.32 6.25
N VAL A 85 15.58 7.82 5.93
CA VAL A 85 15.35 7.01 4.71
C VAL A 85 15.66 7.83 3.45
N GLU A 86 15.14 9.05 3.33
CA GLU A 86 15.43 9.97 2.23
C GLU A 86 16.94 10.20 2.04
N ASN A 87 17.68 10.36 3.14
CA ASN A 87 19.13 10.60 3.06
C ASN A 87 19.90 9.34 2.68
N ALA A 88 19.51 8.18 3.19
CA ALA A 88 20.08 6.90 2.79
C ALA A 88 19.89 6.65 1.28
N LEU A 89 18.70 6.92 0.74
CA LEU A 89 18.39 6.69 -0.68
C LEU A 89 19.14 7.64 -1.64
N LYS A 90 19.67 8.78 -1.17
CA LYS A 90 20.44 9.72 -2.01
C LYS A 90 21.84 9.21 -2.34
N ASP A 91 22.40 8.31 -1.55
CA ASP A 91 23.74 7.75 -1.75
C ASP A 91 23.71 6.22 -1.61
N PRO A 92 23.50 5.50 -2.73
CA PRO A 92 23.49 4.03 -2.76
C PRO A 92 24.79 3.36 -2.30
N GLU A 93 25.89 4.12 -2.15
CA GLU A 93 27.17 3.61 -1.65
C GLU A 93 27.35 3.82 -0.15
N SER A 94 26.50 4.62 0.48
CA SER A 94 26.58 4.93 1.91
C SER A 94 26.32 3.72 2.81
N ASP A 95 26.91 3.74 4.01
CA ASP A 95 26.64 2.72 5.03
C ASP A 95 25.16 2.72 5.45
N ASP A 96 24.50 3.88 5.46
CA ASP A 96 23.08 4.01 5.79
C ASP A 96 22.18 3.38 4.71
N TYR A 97 22.52 3.50 3.42
CA TYR A 97 21.81 2.79 2.36
C TYR A 97 21.97 1.28 2.47
N LYS A 98 23.21 0.80 2.62
CA LYS A 98 23.50 -0.64 2.79
C LYS A 98 22.77 -1.21 4.01
N TRP A 99 22.75 -0.46 5.10
CA TRP A 99 21.98 -0.81 6.29
C TRP A 99 20.47 -0.83 6.01
N LEU A 100 19.92 0.18 5.31
CA LEU A 100 18.49 0.26 4.98
C LEU A 100 18.05 -0.94 4.13
N VAL A 101 18.82 -1.31 3.11
CA VAL A 101 18.54 -2.48 2.26
C VAL A 101 18.51 -3.75 3.12
N SER A 102 19.56 -4.00 3.91
CA SER A 102 19.65 -5.18 4.77
C SER A 102 18.52 -5.23 5.81
N PHE A 103 18.20 -4.08 6.43
CA PHE A 103 17.11 -3.99 7.39
C PHE A 103 15.75 -4.24 6.74
N SER A 104 15.51 -3.71 5.54
CA SER A 104 14.27 -3.89 4.78
C SER A 104 14.01 -5.38 4.47
N GLN A 105 15.05 -6.14 4.13
CA GLN A 105 14.94 -7.60 3.95
C GLN A 105 14.44 -8.33 5.22
N THR A 106 14.77 -7.82 6.41
CA THR A 106 14.27 -8.40 7.67
C THR A 106 12.79 -8.11 7.93
N LYS A 107 12.26 -7.04 7.33
CA LYS A 107 10.85 -6.62 7.49
C LYS A 107 9.95 -7.17 6.41
N VAL A 108 10.51 -7.50 5.25
CA VAL A 108 9.78 -8.14 4.16
C VAL A 108 10.44 -9.46 3.78
N PRO A 109 10.15 -10.54 4.54
CA PRO A 109 10.86 -11.80 4.39
C PRO A 109 10.60 -12.45 3.03
N GLY A 110 11.66 -13.03 2.47
CA GLY A 110 11.60 -13.79 1.22
C GLY A 110 11.94 -12.99 -0.03
N LEU A 111 12.45 -11.76 0.11
CA LEU A 111 13.02 -10.97 -0.98
C LEU A 111 14.54 -11.13 -1.04
N ASN A 112 15.08 -11.16 -2.26
CA ASN A 112 16.50 -11.00 -2.49
C ASN A 112 16.91 -9.52 -2.41
N GLU A 113 18.23 -9.27 -2.40
CA GLU A 113 18.77 -7.91 -2.21
C GLU A 113 18.39 -6.97 -3.37
N GLN A 114 18.37 -7.49 -4.60
CA GLN A 114 18.07 -6.70 -5.79
C GLN A 114 16.60 -6.26 -5.80
N GLU A 115 15.67 -7.17 -5.49
CA GLU A 115 14.25 -6.84 -5.37
C GLU A 115 13.98 -5.76 -4.32
N VAL A 116 14.72 -5.79 -3.20
CA VAL A 116 14.60 -4.73 -2.18
C VAL A 116 15.13 -3.41 -2.69
N LYS A 117 16.26 -3.39 -3.39
CA LYS A 117 16.81 -2.15 -3.96
C LYS A 117 15.84 -1.54 -4.98
N ASP A 118 15.30 -2.36 -5.86
CA ASP A 118 14.37 -1.92 -6.90
C ASP A 118 13.04 -1.43 -6.29
N ALA A 119 12.50 -2.16 -5.31
CA ALA A 119 11.32 -1.71 -4.57
C ALA A 119 11.56 -0.39 -3.83
N LEU A 120 12.74 -0.20 -3.21
CA LEU A 120 13.10 1.06 -2.55
C LEU A 120 13.26 2.22 -3.54
N SER A 121 13.74 1.96 -4.77
CA SER A 121 13.86 3.01 -5.79
C SER A 121 12.53 3.43 -6.41
N ASP A 122 11.53 2.55 -6.38
CA ASP A 122 10.20 2.81 -6.94
C ASP A 122 9.26 3.53 -5.96
N ILE A 123 9.71 3.78 -4.72
CA ILE A 123 8.93 4.44 -3.67
C ILE A 123 9.54 5.79 -3.31
N THR A 124 8.70 6.82 -3.31
CA THR A 124 9.07 8.12 -2.73
C THR A 124 8.51 8.21 -1.31
N TYR A 125 9.38 8.10 -0.32
CA TYR A 125 9.00 8.19 1.10
C TYR A 125 8.71 9.63 1.52
N LEU A 126 7.60 9.85 2.23
CA LEU A 126 7.08 11.17 2.57
C LEU A 126 6.60 11.20 4.03
N TYR A 127 6.54 12.39 4.61
CA TYR A 127 5.79 12.69 5.84
C TYR A 127 4.73 13.78 5.63
N ALA A 128 4.90 14.60 4.58
CA ALA A 128 4.02 15.68 4.18
C ALA A 128 4.25 16.01 2.69
N ASP A 129 3.49 16.95 2.12
CA ASP A 129 3.68 17.42 0.74
C ASP A 129 4.93 18.30 0.58
N GLY A 130 5.34 18.95 1.67
CA GLY A 130 6.49 19.84 1.72
C GLY A 130 7.23 19.77 3.05
N ASN A 131 8.41 20.40 3.08
CA ASN A 131 9.27 20.37 4.28
C ASN A 131 8.69 21.14 5.49
N ASP A 132 7.63 21.91 5.28
CA ASP A 132 6.92 22.66 6.31
C ASP A 132 5.79 21.84 6.97
N GLY A 133 5.52 20.61 6.53
CA GLY A 133 4.44 19.79 7.04
C GLY A 133 3.08 20.02 6.36
N ASN A 134 3.01 20.77 5.27
CA ASN A 134 1.76 21.02 4.54
C ASN A 134 1.14 19.73 3.96
N LEU A 135 -0.19 19.59 3.99
CA LEU A 135 -0.94 18.46 3.38
C LEU A 135 -2.00 18.92 2.34
N SER A 136 -1.78 20.03 1.64
CA SER A 136 -2.73 20.62 0.67
C SER A 136 -2.90 19.77 -0.59
N THR A 137 -1.83 19.15 -1.06
CA THR A 137 -1.90 18.19 -2.18
C THR A 137 -2.63 16.94 -1.72
N LEU A 138 -2.32 16.42 -0.53
CA LEU A 138 -3.09 15.30 0.03
C LEU A 138 -4.59 15.65 0.15
N ASN A 139 -4.94 16.84 0.63
CA ASN A 139 -6.34 17.29 0.69
C ASN A 139 -6.97 17.27 -0.71
N THR A 140 -6.31 17.86 -1.71
CA THR A 140 -6.78 17.86 -3.12
C THR A 140 -6.93 16.44 -3.69
N ASP A 141 -6.01 15.54 -3.35
CA ASP A 141 -6.04 14.14 -3.75
C ASP A 141 -7.24 13.42 -3.14
N ILE A 142 -7.58 13.68 -1.87
CA ILE A 142 -8.77 13.12 -1.23
C ILE A 142 -10.05 13.57 -1.94
N GLN A 143 -10.13 14.85 -2.33
CA GLN A 143 -11.29 15.37 -3.09
C GLN A 143 -11.46 14.61 -4.42
N SER A 144 -10.37 14.47 -5.16
CA SER A 144 -10.32 13.77 -6.45
C SER A 144 -10.63 12.29 -6.29
N LEU A 145 -10.10 11.67 -5.23
CA LEU A 145 -10.30 10.28 -4.88
C LEU A 145 -11.78 9.99 -4.59
N ILE A 146 -12.50 10.86 -3.87
CA ILE A 146 -13.94 10.69 -3.62
C ILE A 146 -14.72 10.62 -4.93
N ALA A 147 -14.40 11.49 -5.90
CA ALA A 147 -15.02 11.47 -7.21
C ALA A 147 -14.73 10.15 -7.96
N GLY A 148 -13.47 9.70 -7.94
CA GLY A 148 -13.05 8.41 -8.52
C GLY A 148 -13.76 7.22 -7.87
N LEU A 149 -13.78 7.15 -6.54
CA LEU A 149 -14.43 6.10 -5.75
C LEU A 149 -15.94 6.03 -6.02
N LYS A 150 -16.61 7.18 -6.16
CA LYS A 150 -18.02 7.25 -6.55
C LYS A 150 -18.22 6.68 -7.96
N LYS A 151 -17.39 7.09 -8.91
CA LYS A 151 -17.48 6.67 -10.32
C LYS A 151 -17.35 5.15 -10.49
N VAL A 152 -16.46 4.54 -9.72
CA VAL A 152 -16.22 3.09 -9.75
C VAL A 152 -17.12 2.28 -8.80
N GLY A 153 -18.08 2.92 -8.12
CA GLY A 153 -19.05 2.26 -7.26
C GLY A 153 -18.51 1.77 -5.91
N ALA A 154 -17.35 2.29 -5.46
CA ALA A 154 -16.74 1.92 -4.18
C ALA A 154 -17.38 2.60 -2.96
N LEU A 155 -18.14 3.69 -3.17
CA LEU A 155 -18.85 4.41 -2.11
C LEU A 155 -20.31 3.96 -1.99
N GLN A 156 -20.72 3.64 -0.76
CA GLN A 156 -22.10 3.30 -0.37
C GLN A 156 -22.89 4.53 0.08
N LYS A 157 -22.20 5.62 0.45
CA LYS A 157 -22.78 6.91 0.80
C LYS A 157 -22.30 7.99 -0.16
N THR A 158 -23.12 9.01 -0.33
CA THR A 158 -22.74 10.19 -1.13
C THR A 158 -22.01 11.19 -0.23
N VAL A 159 -20.99 11.82 -0.80
CA VAL A 159 -20.37 13.03 -0.24
C VAL A 159 -20.82 14.19 -1.13
N ASP A 160 -21.58 15.11 -0.54
CA ASP A 160 -22.20 16.21 -1.30
C ASP A 160 -21.18 17.30 -1.66
N ASP A 161 -20.25 17.58 -0.75
CA ASP A 161 -19.13 18.48 -0.95
C ASP A 161 -17.81 17.75 -0.61
N PRO A 162 -17.12 17.18 -1.62
CA PRO A 162 -15.84 16.50 -1.44
C PRO A 162 -14.74 17.41 -0.87
N ALA A 163 -14.76 18.72 -1.17
CA ALA A 163 -13.79 19.66 -0.64
C ALA A 163 -13.98 19.86 0.85
N ALA A 164 -15.20 20.15 1.29
CA ALA A 164 -15.50 20.30 2.71
C ALA A 164 -15.28 18.99 3.50
N PHE A 165 -15.54 17.82 2.88
CA PHE A 165 -15.16 16.54 3.49
C PHE A 165 -13.65 16.42 3.67
N ALA A 166 -12.86 16.74 2.64
CA ALA A 166 -11.40 16.66 2.70
C ALA A 166 -10.84 17.61 3.76
N ASP A 167 -11.40 18.81 3.91
CA ASP A 167 -11.03 19.77 4.95
C ASP A 167 -11.31 19.25 6.37
N ASN A 168 -12.39 18.47 6.55
CA ASN A 168 -12.69 17.82 7.83
C ASN A 168 -11.88 16.54 8.08
N PHE A 169 -11.26 15.98 7.04
CA PHE A 169 -10.60 14.67 7.11
C PHE A 169 -9.07 14.78 7.15
N VAL A 170 -8.48 15.73 6.43
CA VAL A 170 -7.03 15.97 6.38
C VAL A 170 -6.67 17.10 7.35
N ASP A 171 -5.82 16.82 8.32
CA ASP A 171 -5.41 17.79 9.34
C ASP A 171 -3.88 17.89 9.43
N ASP A 172 -3.34 18.91 8.76
CA ASP A 172 -1.91 19.16 8.72
C ASP A 172 -1.36 19.91 9.95
N ALA A 173 -2.23 20.39 10.84
CA ALA A 173 -1.80 21.11 12.03
C ALA A 173 -0.95 20.22 12.94
N TYR A 174 -1.23 18.91 12.95
CA TYR A 174 -0.50 17.94 13.77
C TYR A 174 0.95 17.75 13.32
N ILE A 175 1.20 17.50 12.03
CA ILE A 175 2.56 17.33 11.52
C ILE A 175 3.31 18.66 11.49
N LYS A 176 2.66 19.79 11.15
CA LYS A 176 3.26 21.13 11.23
C LYS A 176 3.77 21.43 12.63
N LYS A 177 2.94 21.18 13.66
CA LYS A 177 3.33 21.38 15.05
C LYS A 177 4.44 20.42 15.49
N ALA A 178 4.37 19.17 15.06
CA ALA A 178 5.42 18.19 15.34
C ALA A 178 6.79 18.65 14.82
N ILE A 179 6.84 19.22 13.60
CA ILE A 179 8.07 19.73 12.98
C ILE A 179 8.55 21.03 13.66
N ALA A 180 7.62 21.94 13.99
CA ALA A 180 7.97 23.22 14.59
C ALA A 180 8.54 23.08 16.03
N ASP A 181 8.00 22.14 16.81
CA ASP A 181 8.26 22.05 18.26
C ASP A 181 9.16 20.87 18.67
N LYS A 182 9.94 20.27 17.73
CA LYS A 182 10.69 19.02 17.96
C LYS A 182 11.47 18.98 19.28
N GLU A 183 12.20 20.03 19.63
CA GLU A 183 13.00 20.04 20.86
C GLU A 183 12.13 20.04 22.13
N ALA A 184 11.02 20.79 22.13
CA ALA A 184 10.09 20.79 23.27
C ALA A 184 9.39 19.44 23.44
N LEU A 185 9.13 18.74 22.32
CA LEU A 185 8.49 17.43 22.30
C LEU A 185 9.36 16.31 22.88
N LYS A 186 10.65 16.53 23.16
CA LYS A 186 11.48 15.52 23.85
C LYS A 186 11.11 15.36 25.34
N ALA A 187 10.40 16.31 25.95
CA ALA A 187 10.00 16.23 27.36
C ALA A 187 8.78 15.30 27.58
N GLY A 188 8.75 14.58 28.71
CA GLY A 188 7.67 13.64 29.06
C GLY A 188 7.68 12.36 28.22
N SER A 189 6.99 11.31 28.67
CA SER A 189 6.90 10.04 27.94
C SER A 189 5.53 9.86 27.28
N ALA A 190 5.52 9.22 26.11
CA ALA A 190 4.30 8.85 25.39
C ALA A 190 4.35 7.36 25.02
N LYS A 191 3.17 6.78 24.86
CA LYS A 191 3.01 5.40 24.40
C LYS A 191 1.91 5.34 23.34
N VAL A 192 2.28 4.98 22.11
CA VAL A 192 1.37 5.00 20.96
C VAL A 192 1.30 3.61 20.34
N ARG A 193 0.11 3.02 20.27
CA ARG A 193 -0.13 1.79 19.50
C ARG A 193 -0.41 2.17 18.06
N VAL A 194 0.35 1.57 17.15
CA VAL A 194 0.34 1.89 15.74
C VAL A 194 0.02 0.64 14.94
N ALA A 195 -1.02 0.71 14.12
CA ALA A 195 -1.37 -0.35 13.18
C ALA A 195 -0.57 -0.21 11.88
N VAL A 196 0.08 -1.29 11.44
CA VAL A 196 0.86 -1.34 10.19
C VAL A 196 0.48 -2.58 9.37
N ILE A 197 0.69 -2.51 8.05
CA ILE A 197 0.48 -3.66 7.18
C ILE A 197 1.72 -4.56 7.26
N THR A 198 1.50 -5.86 7.46
CA THR A 198 2.59 -6.82 7.64
C THR A 198 3.40 -6.94 6.34
N GLY A 199 4.71 -6.73 6.41
CA GLY A 199 5.60 -6.89 5.25
C GLY A 199 5.48 -5.79 4.19
N ASP A 200 4.94 -4.63 4.56
CA ASP A 200 4.76 -3.51 3.63
C ASP A 200 5.98 -2.58 3.63
N ILE A 201 6.75 -2.58 2.53
CA ILE A 201 7.98 -1.80 2.41
C ILE A 201 7.71 -0.29 2.29
N HIS A 202 6.49 0.13 1.92
CA HIS A 202 6.07 1.54 1.96
C HIS A 202 6.13 2.11 3.37
N GLN A 203 5.98 1.24 4.38
CA GLN A 203 5.93 1.62 5.78
C GLN A 203 7.30 1.50 6.45
N ILE A 204 8.39 1.23 5.71
CA ILE A 204 9.70 0.93 6.30
C ILE A 204 10.23 2.02 7.22
N ALA A 205 9.89 3.30 6.96
CA ALA A 205 10.32 4.43 7.77
C ALA A 205 9.92 4.30 9.25
N ILE A 206 8.72 3.77 9.59
CA ILE A 206 8.36 3.57 11.00
C ILE A 206 9.26 2.52 11.66
N HIS A 207 9.59 1.45 10.92
CA HIS A 207 10.44 0.39 11.43
C HIS A 207 11.88 0.86 11.61
N VAL A 208 12.38 1.68 10.68
CA VAL A 208 13.69 2.34 10.79
C VAL A 208 13.74 3.21 12.03
N GLY A 209 12.71 4.04 12.25
CA GLY A 209 12.63 4.90 13.42
C GLY A 209 12.67 4.15 14.75
N ILE A 210 12.01 2.99 14.81
CA ILE A 210 12.01 2.12 15.99
C ILE A 210 13.41 1.52 16.20
N GLU A 211 14.01 0.97 15.15
CA GLU A 211 15.29 0.26 15.23
C GLU A 211 16.44 1.20 15.57
N LYS A 212 16.56 2.31 14.84
CA LYS A 212 17.57 3.35 15.06
C LYS A 212 17.35 4.12 16.37
N GLY A 213 16.20 3.96 17.02
CA GLY A 213 15.89 4.63 18.29
C GLY A 213 15.43 6.07 18.15
N ILE A 214 15.08 6.51 16.93
CA ILE A 214 14.60 7.87 16.65
C ILE A 214 13.38 8.20 17.53
N PHE A 215 12.40 7.29 17.62
CA PHE A 215 11.25 7.50 18.53
C PHE A 215 11.64 7.60 20.01
N ARG A 216 12.74 6.93 20.43
CA ARG A 216 13.24 6.99 21.81
C ARG A 216 13.81 8.38 22.14
N GLU A 217 14.36 9.09 21.15
CA GLU A 217 14.84 10.47 21.34
C GLU A 217 13.69 11.43 21.71
N TYR A 218 12.47 11.12 21.25
CA TYR A 218 11.24 11.84 21.59
C TYR A 218 10.52 11.28 22.83
N ASN A 219 11.13 10.31 23.53
CA ASN A 219 10.54 9.57 24.64
C ASN A 219 9.19 8.91 24.27
N VAL A 220 9.07 8.41 23.04
CA VAL A 220 7.90 7.69 22.55
C VAL A 220 8.19 6.20 22.51
N THR A 221 7.36 5.41 23.20
CA THR A 221 7.29 3.97 22.99
C THR A 221 6.26 3.69 21.89
N VAL A 222 6.71 3.15 20.76
CA VAL A 222 5.82 2.72 19.67
C VAL A 222 5.53 1.23 19.81
N GLU A 223 4.25 0.88 19.90
CA GLU A 223 3.78 -0.52 19.92
C GLU A 223 3.12 -0.87 18.60
N ILE A 224 3.77 -1.73 17.82
CA ILE A 224 3.25 -2.16 16.53
C ILE A 224 2.17 -3.22 16.71
N SER A 225 1.04 -3.00 16.05
CA SER A 225 0.00 -4.00 15.78
C SER A 225 -0.05 -4.27 14.28
N ASN A 226 -0.10 -5.54 13.90
CA ASN A 226 -0.04 -5.94 12.50
C ASN A 226 -1.45 -6.22 11.96
N ALA A 227 -1.75 -5.67 10.77
CA ALA A 227 -2.92 -6.02 9.99
C ALA A 227 -2.51 -6.66 8.64
N LEU A 228 -3.48 -7.33 8.02
CA LEU A 228 -3.29 -7.97 6.72
C LEU A 228 -3.41 -6.98 5.55
N ASN A 229 -4.16 -5.89 5.71
CA ASN A 229 -4.43 -4.90 4.67
C ASN A 229 -4.96 -3.59 5.29
N GLY A 230 -5.13 -2.56 4.45
CA GLY A 230 -5.63 -1.25 4.89
C GLY A 230 -7.02 -1.25 5.52
N GLY A 231 -7.93 -2.17 5.13
CA GLY A 231 -9.23 -2.31 5.79
C GLY A 231 -9.11 -2.80 7.24
N GLY A 232 -8.14 -3.68 7.50
CA GLY A 232 -7.78 -4.10 8.86
C GLY A 232 -7.24 -2.94 9.71
N ILE A 233 -6.41 -2.07 9.13
CA ILE A 233 -5.90 -0.86 9.78
C ILE A 233 -7.06 0.09 10.17
N ALA A 234 -7.96 0.37 9.22
CA ALA A 234 -9.14 1.18 9.49
C ALA A 234 -10.00 0.59 10.62
N THR A 235 -10.17 -0.73 10.65
CA THR A 235 -10.90 -1.43 11.72
C THR A 235 -10.24 -1.24 13.08
N SER A 236 -8.91 -1.39 13.16
CA SER A 236 -8.17 -1.17 14.41
C SER A 236 -8.29 0.26 14.94
N LEU A 237 -8.32 1.26 14.05
CA LEU A 237 -8.52 2.66 14.43
C LEU A 237 -9.96 2.94 14.91
N ILE A 238 -10.96 2.40 14.20
CA ILE A 238 -12.38 2.54 14.53
C ILE A 238 -12.71 1.89 15.87
N ASN A 239 -12.10 0.76 16.18
CA ASN A 239 -12.31 0.04 17.44
C ASN A 239 -11.50 0.62 18.62
N GLY A 240 -10.54 1.51 18.35
CA GLY A 240 -9.62 2.03 19.37
C GLY A 240 -8.50 1.06 19.76
N ASP A 241 -8.33 -0.03 19.02
CA ASP A 241 -7.24 -1.01 19.21
C ASP A 241 -5.87 -0.35 18.93
N ALA A 242 -5.82 0.58 17.99
CA ALA A 242 -4.67 1.42 17.69
C ALA A 242 -5.04 2.91 17.75
N GLN A 243 -4.07 3.76 18.10
CA GLN A 243 -4.23 5.21 18.06
C GLN A 243 -3.88 5.81 16.70
N MET A 244 -2.91 5.21 16.01
CA MET A 244 -2.46 5.63 14.69
C MET A 244 -2.34 4.42 13.76
N GLY A 245 -2.41 4.64 12.45
CA GLY A 245 -2.40 3.57 11.47
C GLY A 245 -1.85 3.98 10.12
N PHE A 246 -1.11 3.09 9.49
CA PHE A 246 -0.51 3.26 8.17
C PHE A 246 -1.32 2.46 7.15
N MET A 247 -1.95 3.15 6.21
CA MET A 247 -2.77 2.50 5.17
C MET A 247 -2.87 3.35 3.91
N GLY A 248 -3.36 2.75 2.83
CA GLY A 248 -3.66 3.49 1.60
C GLY A 248 -4.74 4.56 1.79
N ALA A 249 -4.66 5.65 1.04
CA ALA A 249 -5.69 6.69 1.04
C ALA A 249 -7.10 6.17 0.66
N PRO A 250 -7.27 5.22 -0.28
CA PRO A 250 -8.59 4.65 -0.60
C PRO A 250 -9.27 3.91 0.56
N PRO A 251 -8.66 2.90 1.22
CA PRO A 251 -9.31 2.27 2.37
C PRO A 251 -9.56 3.25 3.51
N ALA A 252 -8.70 4.26 3.72
CA ALA A 252 -8.95 5.30 4.72
C ALA A 252 -10.23 6.11 4.40
N THR A 253 -10.36 6.56 3.15
CA THR A 253 -11.47 7.39 2.68
C THR A 253 -12.79 6.61 2.63
N ILE A 254 -12.78 5.41 2.04
CA ILE A 254 -13.96 4.54 1.90
C ILE A 254 -14.61 4.28 3.25
N ASN A 255 -13.81 3.98 4.29
CA ASN A 255 -14.35 3.66 5.61
C ASN A 255 -15.00 4.89 6.27
N MET A 256 -14.36 6.06 6.23
CA MET A 256 -14.95 7.27 6.83
C MET A 256 -16.24 7.68 6.13
N VAL A 257 -16.27 7.62 4.80
CA VAL A 257 -17.47 7.94 4.00
C VAL A 257 -18.58 6.91 4.22
N ASN A 258 -18.30 5.62 4.02
CA ASN A 258 -19.35 4.59 4.04
C ASN A 258 -19.99 4.42 5.41
N PHE A 259 -19.20 4.53 6.48
CA PHE A 259 -19.76 4.54 7.83
C PHE A 259 -20.39 5.89 8.21
N GLY A 260 -20.02 6.97 7.54
CA GLY A 260 -20.52 8.33 7.80
C GLY A 260 -20.04 8.88 9.14
N TYR A 261 -18.79 8.56 9.50
CA TYR A 261 -18.15 9.10 10.70
C TYR A 261 -17.63 10.53 10.48
N ILE A 262 -17.43 10.90 9.21
CA ILE A 262 -17.10 12.26 8.75
C ILE A 262 -18.00 12.54 7.55
N ASP A 263 -18.50 13.77 7.46
CA ASP A 263 -19.12 14.29 6.25
C ASP A 263 -18.62 15.72 5.95
N SER A 264 -19.27 16.37 4.99
CA SER A 264 -18.95 17.72 4.55
C SER A 264 -19.16 18.80 5.63
N GLU A 265 -19.93 18.53 6.69
CA GLU A 265 -20.19 19.51 7.74
C GLU A 265 -19.26 19.35 8.94
N ALA A 266 -19.03 18.11 9.38
CA ALA A 266 -18.25 17.83 10.59
C ALA A 266 -17.85 16.36 10.72
N VAL A 267 -17.00 16.10 11.73
CA VAL A 267 -16.84 14.78 12.33
C VAL A 267 -18.11 14.43 13.13
N LYS A 268 -18.80 13.35 12.74
CA LYS A 268 -20.11 12.94 13.29
C LYS A 268 -20.00 11.94 14.44
N ASP A 269 -19.01 11.04 14.41
CA ASP A 269 -18.74 10.10 15.50
C ASP A 269 -17.28 10.20 15.93
N THR A 270 -17.00 11.05 16.91
CA THR A 270 -15.65 11.34 17.41
C THR A 270 -14.98 10.14 18.07
N SER A 271 -15.75 9.11 18.46
CA SER A 271 -15.20 7.89 19.06
C SER A 271 -14.64 6.91 18.02
N LYS A 272 -15.11 7.00 16.77
CA LYS A 272 -14.77 6.07 15.68
C LYS A 272 -14.06 6.74 14.51
N ALA A 273 -14.20 8.03 14.34
CA ALA A 273 -13.55 8.79 13.28
C ALA A 273 -12.02 8.80 13.46
N TYR A 274 -11.32 9.03 12.36
CA TYR A 274 -9.90 9.34 12.33
C TYR A 274 -9.63 10.41 11.28
N ASN A 275 -8.54 11.17 11.48
CA ASN A 275 -8.04 12.13 10.50
C ASN A 275 -6.76 11.63 9.85
N LEU A 276 -6.50 12.08 8.63
CA LEU A 276 -5.20 11.94 7.98
C LEU A 276 -4.30 13.06 8.45
N VAL A 277 -3.18 12.71 9.09
CA VAL A 277 -2.31 13.67 9.79
C VAL A 277 -0.89 13.73 9.23
N ALA A 278 -0.55 12.83 8.30
CA ALA A 278 0.73 12.82 7.59
C ALA A 278 0.64 11.93 6.34
N ARG A 279 1.59 12.12 5.43
CA ARG A 279 1.86 11.18 4.32
C ARG A 279 2.80 10.07 4.78
N VAL A 280 2.83 8.99 4.00
CA VAL A 280 3.81 7.89 4.18
C VAL A 280 4.70 7.76 2.96
N ASN A 281 4.08 7.79 1.78
CA ASN A 281 4.78 7.74 0.52
C ASN A 281 3.88 8.20 -0.64
N SER A 282 4.49 8.52 -1.77
CA SER A 282 3.89 8.37 -3.10
C SER A 282 4.53 7.17 -3.81
N GLU A 283 3.87 6.70 -4.87
CA GLU A 283 4.36 5.62 -5.73
C GLU A 283 4.52 4.24 -5.05
N GLY A 284 5.23 3.31 -5.70
CA GLY A 284 5.46 1.95 -5.19
C GLY A 284 4.42 0.91 -5.59
N SER A 285 3.75 1.06 -6.72
CA SER A 285 2.96 -0.02 -7.31
C SER A 285 3.26 -0.14 -8.79
N GLY A 286 2.98 -1.31 -9.37
CA GLY A 286 3.21 -1.55 -10.77
C GLY A 286 2.16 -2.44 -11.40
N LEU A 287 1.93 -2.20 -12.69
CA LEU A 287 1.16 -3.09 -13.55
C LEU A 287 2.10 -4.10 -14.19
N TYR A 288 1.69 -5.36 -14.18
CA TYR A 288 2.40 -6.46 -14.82
C TYR A 288 1.50 -7.16 -15.82
N ILE A 289 2.10 -7.80 -16.82
CA ILE A 289 1.38 -8.50 -17.88
C ILE A 289 2.11 -9.78 -18.27
N ASN A 290 1.33 -10.84 -18.52
CA ASN A 290 1.88 -12.10 -19.02
C ASN A 290 2.38 -11.89 -20.46
N SER A 291 3.66 -12.16 -20.68
CA SER A 291 4.32 -12.00 -21.98
C SER A 291 3.68 -12.83 -23.10
N ALA A 292 2.99 -13.93 -22.77
CA ALA A 292 2.30 -14.77 -23.73
C ALA A 292 1.09 -14.10 -24.40
N VAL A 293 0.56 -13.00 -23.85
CA VAL A 293 -0.56 -12.26 -24.46
C VAL A 293 -0.12 -11.08 -25.33
N LEU A 294 1.19 -10.84 -25.44
CA LEU A 294 1.76 -9.71 -26.18
C LEU A 294 2.05 -10.08 -27.63
N ASP A 295 1.95 -9.09 -28.53
CA ASP A 295 2.33 -9.26 -29.94
C ASP A 295 3.86 -9.43 -30.08
N ASP A 296 4.62 -8.65 -29.30
CA ASP A 296 6.08 -8.73 -29.16
C ASP A 296 6.50 -8.33 -27.74
N PRO A 297 6.88 -9.30 -26.87
CA PRO A 297 7.30 -9.02 -25.50
C PRO A 297 8.68 -8.35 -25.39
N ALA A 298 9.45 -8.26 -26.48
CA ALA A 298 10.73 -7.55 -26.51
C ALA A 298 10.59 -6.09 -26.95
N SER A 299 9.39 -5.66 -27.38
CA SER A 299 9.13 -4.29 -27.79
C SER A 299 9.26 -3.32 -26.61
N LYS A 300 9.79 -2.11 -26.88
CA LYS A 300 9.83 -1.02 -25.90
C LYS A 300 8.45 -0.46 -25.57
N VAL A 301 7.53 -0.52 -26.54
CA VAL A 301 6.12 -0.15 -26.35
C VAL A 301 5.32 -1.43 -26.52
N LEU A 302 4.80 -1.94 -25.42
CA LEU A 302 4.07 -3.21 -25.41
C LEU A 302 2.76 -3.07 -26.19
N GLN A 303 2.48 -4.07 -27.02
CA GLN A 303 1.30 -4.13 -27.86
C GLN A 303 0.58 -5.46 -27.70
N ARG A 304 -0.73 -5.41 -27.89
CA ARG A 304 -1.60 -6.57 -28.02
C ARG A 304 -2.67 -6.28 -29.06
N ASN A 305 -2.93 -7.23 -29.94
CA ASN A 305 -3.91 -7.10 -31.02
C ASN A 305 -3.60 -5.93 -31.99
N GLY A 306 -2.32 -5.62 -32.21
CA GLY A 306 -1.85 -4.51 -33.04
C GLY A 306 -2.15 -3.14 -32.44
N THR A 307 -2.27 -3.04 -31.12
CA THR A 307 -2.57 -1.79 -30.40
C THR A 307 -1.68 -1.67 -29.17
N ALA A 308 -1.10 -0.50 -28.96
CA ALA A 308 -0.28 -0.21 -27.78
C ALA A 308 -1.13 -0.10 -26.52
N PHE A 309 -0.60 -0.56 -25.39
CA PHE A 309 -1.26 -0.40 -24.09
C PHE A 309 -1.34 1.07 -23.66
N TYR A 310 -0.38 1.90 -24.05
CA TYR A 310 -0.32 3.32 -23.73
C TYR A 310 0.44 4.09 -24.80
N THR A 311 0.32 5.41 -24.77
CA THR A 311 1.20 6.33 -25.49
C THR A 311 2.16 6.96 -24.50
N VAL A 312 3.45 7.03 -24.84
CA VAL A 312 4.47 7.66 -23.98
C VAL A 312 4.54 9.16 -24.26
N SER A 313 4.47 9.98 -23.21
CA SER A 313 4.64 11.43 -23.26
C SER A 313 5.57 11.88 -22.13
N GLY A 314 6.86 12.05 -22.42
CA GLY A 314 7.85 12.20 -21.35
C GLY A 314 7.98 10.88 -20.58
N ASP A 315 7.84 10.95 -19.25
CA ASP A 315 7.82 9.78 -18.36
C ASP A 315 6.40 9.23 -18.13
N ASP A 316 5.39 9.92 -18.68
CA ASP A 316 3.97 9.58 -18.48
C ASP A 316 3.47 8.59 -19.54
N TYR A 317 2.64 7.65 -19.10
CA TYR A 317 1.94 6.66 -19.89
C TYR A 317 0.46 7.04 -19.99
N ILE A 318 0.09 7.57 -21.15
CA ILE A 318 -1.26 8.07 -21.43
C ILE A 318 -2.10 6.93 -21.99
N VAL A 319 -3.25 6.66 -21.36
CA VAL A 319 -4.28 5.77 -21.88
C VAL A 319 -5.51 6.55 -22.31
N THR A 320 -6.08 6.16 -23.46
CA THR A 320 -7.32 6.73 -24.01
C THR A 320 -8.15 5.62 -24.63
N SER A 321 -9.33 5.95 -25.16
CA SER A 321 -10.15 4.99 -25.92
C SER A 321 -9.41 4.34 -27.10
N ALA A 322 -8.34 4.96 -27.62
CA ALA A 322 -7.50 4.37 -28.67
C ALA A 322 -6.73 3.13 -28.20
N ASN A 323 -6.47 3.00 -26.89
CA ASN A 323 -5.72 1.89 -26.30
C ASN A 323 -6.63 0.71 -25.89
N ALA A 324 -7.95 0.91 -25.84
CA ALA A 324 -8.92 -0.03 -25.28
C ALA A 324 -8.78 -1.48 -25.81
N LYS A 325 -8.42 -1.65 -27.09
CA LYS A 325 -8.25 -2.96 -27.74
C LYS A 325 -7.10 -3.80 -27.15
N ALA A 326 -6.07 -3.16 -26.60
CA ALA A 326 -4.97 -3.84 -25.93
C ALA A 326 -5.40 -4.40 -24.57
N TRP A 327 -6.23 -3.65 -23.83
CA TRP A 327 -6.65 -3.95 -22.45
C TRP A 327 -7.89 -4.84 -22.37
N GLY A 328 -8.85 -4.68 -23.28
CA GLY A 328 -10.10 -5.42 -23.26
C GLY A 328 -9.93 -6.92 -23.49
N GLY A 329 -10.74 -7.71 -22.80
CA GLY A 329 -10.72 -9.17 -22.83
C GLY A 329 -9.56 -9.79 -22.03
N LEU A 330 -8.90 -9.02 -21.16
CA LEU A 330 -7.90 -9.52 -20.20
C LEU A 330 -8.52 -9.63 -18.80
N VAL A 331 -8.01 -10.58 -18.01
CA VAL A 331 -8.36 -10.76 -16.60
C VAL A 331 -7.22 -10.22 -15.74
N TYR A 332 -7.51 -9.21 -14.94
CA TYR A 332 -6.54 -8.51 -14.09
C TYR A 332 -6.61 -8.97 -12.64
N GLY A 333 -5.47 -9.36 -12.08
CA GLY A 333 -5.32 -9.59 -10.66
C GLY A 333 -5.21 -8.29 -9.86
N THR A 334 -5.93 -8.20 -8.75
CA THR A 334 -5.83 -7.09 -7.81
C THR A 334 -5.88 -7.58 -6.34
N PRO A 335 -5.33 -6.82 -5.38
CA PRO A 335 -5.36 -7.24 -3.98
C PRO A 335 -6.75 -7.29 -3.36
N GLY A 336 -7.62 -6.34 -3.72
CA GLY A 336 -8.95 -6.24 -3.13
C GLY A 336 -9.69 -5.00 -3.60
N THR A 337 -11.02 -5.03 -3.54
CA THR A 337 -11.88 -3.99 -4.11
C THR A 337 -11.74 -2.60 -3.47
N THR A 338 -11.13 -2.54 -2.28
CA THR A 338 -10.88 -1.29 -1.56
C THR A 338 -9.42 -0.83 -1.66
N SER A 339 -8.55 -1.54 -2.39
CA SER A 339 -7.13 -1.18 -2.51
C SER A 339 -6.92 -0.11 -3.57
N ILE A 340 -5.86 0.69 -3.44
CA ILE A 340 -5.54 1.73 -4.43
C ILE A 340 -5.29 1.14 -5.81
N GLN A 341 -4.66 -0.04 -5.87
CA GLN A 341 -4.42 -0.77 -7.11
C GLN A 341 -5.72 -1.10 -7.84
N HIS A 342 -6.75 -1.54 -7.12
CA HIS A 342 -8.06 -1.80 -7.73
C HIS A 342 -8.69 -0.52 -8.27
N ILE A 343 -8.69 0.56 -7.49
CA ILE A 343 -9.28 1.83 -7.91
C ILE A 343 -8.55 2.42 -9.12
N GLN A 344 -7.22 2.35 -9.15
CA GLN A 344 -6.40 2.77 -10.29
C GLN A 344 -6.71 1.94 -11.54
N LEU A 345 -6.81 0.62 -11.40
CA LEU A 345 -7.19 -0.25 -12.52
C LEU A 345 -8.56 0.11 -13.10
N LEU A 346 -9.57 0.32 -12.25
CA LEU A 346 -10.90 0.73 -12.71
C LEU A 346 -10.91 2.14 -13.32
N THR A 347 -10.04 3.03 -12.83
CA THR A 347 -9.85 4.37 -13.40
C THR A 347 -9.27 4.29 -14.82
N LEU A 348 -8.28 3.43 -15.06
CA LEU A 348 -7.74 3.19 -16.41
C LEU A 348 -8.81 2.65 -17.35
N ALA A 349 -9.61 1.67 -16.90
CA ALA A 349 -10.71 1.12 -17.69
C ALA A 349 -11.71 2.19 -18.12
N ASP A 350 -12.08 3.06 -17.18
CA ASP A 350 -12.98 4.18 -17.42
C ASP A 350 -12.40 5.22 -18.40
N GLN A 351 -11.13 5.59 -18.29
CA GLN A 351 -10.44 6.47 -19.24
C GLN A 351 -10.44 5.91 -20.68
N MET A 352 -10.42 4.58 -20.81
CA MET A 352 -10.51 3.88 -22.10
C MET A 352 -11.94 3.63 -22.58
N GLY A 353 -12.96 3.89 -21.75
CA GLY A 353 -14.35 3.58 -22.05
C GLY A 353 -14.66 2.07 -22.08
N LEU A 354 -13.89 1.27 -21.33
CA LEU A 354 -14.12 -0.18 -21.19
C LEU A 354 -15.19 -0.46 -20.13
N ASN A 355 -15.99 -1.49 -20.36
CA ASN A 355 -16.80 -2.08 -19.30
C ASN A 355 -15.87 -2.73 -18.27
N VAL A 356 -16.27 -2.77 -17.00
CA VAL A 356 -15.53 -3.48 -15.94
C VAL A 356 -16.40 -4.56 -15.32
N LYS A 357 -15.84 -5.74 -15.11
CA LYS A 357 -16.59 -6.87 -14.55
C LYS A 357 -15.71 -7.81 -13.74
N GLN A 358 -16.21 -8.30 -12.60
CA GLN A 358 -15.57 -9.40 -11.90
C GLN A 358 -15.60 -10.67 -12.76
N TYR A 359 -14.46 -11.29 -12.98
CA TYR A 359 -14.36 -12.54 -13.72
C TYR A 359 -14.96 -13.69 -12.91
N MET A 360 -15.79 -14.50 -13.58
CA MET A 360 -16.30 -15.76 -13.07
C MET A 360 -15.69 -16.90 -13.90
N VAL A 361 -15.16 -17.93 -13.24
CA VAL A 361 -14.48 -19.05 -13.93
C VAL A 361 -15.38 -19.65 -15.00
N GLY A 362 -14.86 -19.72 -16.22
CA GLY A 362 -15.57 -20.27 -17.39
C GLY A 362 -16.44 -19.25 -18.13
N GLU A 363 -16.48 -18.01 -17.68
CA GLU A 363 -17.17 -16.94 -18.40
C GLU A 363 -16.45 -16.60 -19.71
N LYS A 364 -17.23 -16.35 -20.77
CA LYS A 364 -16.71 -15.86 -22.04
C LYS A 364 -16.27 -14.41 -21.93
N LEU A 365 -15.01 -14.16 -22.26
CA LEU A 365 -14.43 -12.81 -22.28
C LEU A 365 -14.89 -12.02 -23.52
N SER A 366 -15.13 -10.73 -23.34
CA SER A 366 -15.42 -9.76 -24.40
C SER A 366 -14.30 -8.73 -24.54
N SER A 367 -14.04 -8.28 -25.76
CA SER A 367 -12.98 -7.32 -26.06
C SER A 367 -13.30 -5.88 -25.63
N ASP A 368 -14.54 -5.59 -25.27
CA ASP A 368 -14.97 -4.28 -24.74
C ASP A 368 -14.99 -4.23 -23.20
N THR A 369 -14.54 -5.30 -22.55
CA THR A 369 -14.64 -5.47 -21.10
C THR A 369 -13.27 -5.79 -20.51
N MET A 370 -12.87 -5.02 -19.50
CA MET A 370 -11.77 -5.35 -18.60
C MET A 370 -12.31 -6.20 -17.45
N TYR A 371 -11.73 -7.39 -17.27
CA TYR A 371 -12.14 -8.29 -16.20
C TYR A 371 -11.18 -8.20 -15.02
N TRP A 372 -11.66 -8.47 -13.81
CA TRP A 372 -10.81 -8.49 -12.63
C TRP A 372 -11.12 -9.64 -11.69
N ILE A 373 -10.12 -10.06 -10.91
CA ILE A 373 -10.26 -10.92 -9.73
C ILE A 373 -9.54 -10.30 -8.54
N THR A 374 -9.95 -10.63 -7.32
CA THR A 374 -9.42 -10.06 -6.07
C THR A 374 -8.68 -11.10 -5.21
N ASN A 375 -8.15 -10.65 -4.07
CA ASN A 375 -7.42 -11.47 -3.10
C ASN A 375 -6.07 -11.99 -3.62
N LEU A 376 -5.49 -11.31 -4.61
CA LEU A 376 -4.11 -11.51 -5.07
C LEU A 376 -3.23 -10.43 -4.45
N ALA A 377 -2.83 -10.67 -3.21
CA ALA A 377 -2.11 -9.74 -2.34
C ALA A 377 -0.60 -10.04 -2.23
N ASN A 378 -0.11 -11.12 -2.86
CA ASN A 378 1.31 -11.45 -2.87
C ASN A 378 1.70 -12.29 -4.10
N TYR A 379 3.02 -12.38 -4.33
CA TYR A 379 3.64 -13.13 -5.41
C TYR A 379 3.08 -14.56 -5.56
N ASN A 380 3.07 -15.35 -4.48
CA ASN A 380 2.64 -16.76 -4.52
C ASN A 380 1.19 -16.92 -5.00
N GLN A 381 0.31 -15.99 -4.63
CA GLN A 381 -1.08 -15.99 -5.11
C GLN A 381 -1.14 -15.66 -6.61
N ILE A 382 -0.32 -14.72 -7.08
CA ILE A 382 -0.26 -14.29 -8.48
C ILE A 382 0.27 -15.42 -9.37
N ILE A 383 1.43 -16.00 -9.05
CA ILE A 383 2.01 -17.09 -9.86
C ILE A 383 1.21 -18.39 -9.78
N GLY A 384 0.43 -18.57 -8.72
CA GLY A 384 -0.47 -19.71 -8.55
C GLY A 384 -1.77 -19.60 -9.36
N ASP A 385 -2.13 -18.39 -9.82
CA ASP A 385 -3.37 -18.14 -10.53
C ASP A 385 -3.19 -18.34 -12.05
N LYS A 386 -3.99 -19.23 -12.63
CA LYS A 386 -3.94 -19.59 -14.06
C LYS A 386 -4.94 -18.81 -14.92
N THR A 387 -5.72 -17.93 -14.31
CA THR A 387 -6.81 -17.19 -14.98
C THR A 387 -6.41 -15.78 -15.33
N ILE A 388 -5.50 -15.17 -14.55
CA ILE A 388 -5.03 -13.81 -14.81
C ILE A 388 -4.13 -13.76 -16.04
N SER A 389 -4.24 -12.65 -16.77
CA SER A 389 -3.35 -12.31 -17.89
C SER A 389 -2.48 -11.10 -17.57
N ALA A 390 -2.88 -10.31 -16.59
CA ALA A 390 -2.20 -9.10 -16.13
C ALA A 390 -2.62 -8.83 -14.69
N GLY A 391 -2.07 -7.79 -14.08
CA GLY A 391 -2.52 -7.34 -12.78
C GLY A 391 -1.80 -6.09 -12.32
N ILE A 392 -2.13 -5.68 -11.10
CA ILE A 392 -1.55 -4.53 -10.45
C ILE A 392 -1.32 -4.86 -8.97
N ILE A 393 -0.12 -4.59 -8.48
CA ILE A 393 0.29 -4.95 -7.11
C ILE A 393 1.29 -3.93 -6.57
N TRP A 394 1.39 -3.82 -5.25
CA TRP A 394 2.33 -2.93 -4.57
C TRP A 394 3.71 -3.56 -4.42
N GLU A 395 4.71 -2.71 -4.19
CA GLU A 395 6.05 -3.12 -3.85
C GLU A 395 6.15 -3.72 -2.44
N PRO A 396 6.94 -4.77 -2.24
CA PRO A 396 7.92 -5.33 -3.17
C PRO A 396 7.38 -6.51 -4.00
N GLN A 397 6.08 -6.82 -3.89
CA GLN A 397 5.49 -7.96 -4.59
C GLN A 397 5.54 -7.77 -6.11
N TYR A 398 5.51 -6.52 -6.57
CA TYR A 398 5.65 -6.18 -7.98
C TYR A 398 7.02 -6.59 -8.52
N GLN A 399 8.13 -6.22 -7.86
CA GLN A 399 9.46 -6.69 -8.28
C GLN A 399 9.53 -8.22 -8.33
N ARG A 400 9.02 -8.92 -7.32
CA ARG A 400 9.00 -10.38 -7.35
C ARG A 400 8.30 -10.95 -8.58
N VAL A 401 7.14 -10.39 -8.92
CA VAL A 401 6.35 -10.88 -10.07
C VAL A 401 7.10 -10.71 -11.39
N ILE A 402 7.87 -9.64 -11.55
CA ILE A 402 8.57 -9.35 -12.82
C ILE A 402 10.03 -9.84 -12.86
N GLN A 403 10.65 -10.13 -11.71
CA GLN A 403 12.05 -10.56 -11.59
C GLN A 403 12.22 -12.04 -11.27
N GLU A 404 11.43 -12.60 -10.33
CA GLU A 404 11.51 -13.99 -9.90
C GLU A 404 10.59 -14.88 -10.74
N ALA A 405 11.19 -15.83 -11.46
CA ALA A 405 10.64 -17.19 -11.58
C ALA A 405 11.78 -18.22 -11.62
#